data_AF-X0TIR3-F1
#
_entry.id   AF-X0TIR3-F1
#
_cell.length_a   1.000
_cell.length_b   1.000
_cell.length_c   1.000
_cell.angle_alpha   90.00
_cell.angle_beta   90.00
_cell.angle_gamma   90.00
#
_symmetry.space_group_name_H-M   'P 1'
#
loop_
_entity.id
_entity.type
_entity.pdbx_description
1 polymer ?
#
loop_
_entity_poly.entity_id
_entity_poly.type
_entity_poly.pdbx_seq_one_letter_code
_entity_poly.pdbx_strand_id
1 'polypeptide(L)'
;MLLNLIFVAILIGGLLWFFRIFQKFYPKILTWCLEHKAAFLSIPTAIVIAGCFIWAGLGKEFMPPLDEGSFLYMPTTMPHASIGEALDVLQKQDAAFGSIPEVESV
;
A
#
# COMPACT_ATOMS: atom_id res chain seq x y z
N MET A 1 -26.20 41.91 -12.72
CA MET A 1 -24.86 42.48 -12.99
C MET A 1 -24.09 42.76 -11.70
N LEU A 2 -24.63 43.54 -10.76
CA LEU A 2 -23.99 43.86 -9.46
C LEU A 2 -23.63 42.63 -8.59
N LEU A 3 -24.51 41.65 -8.47
CA LEU A 3 -24.25 40.42 -7.69
C LEU A 3 -23.02 39.64 -8.21
N ASN A 4 -22.89 39.54 -9.53
CA ASN A 4 -21.76 38.85 -10.17
C ASN A 4 -20.45 39.62 -9.95
N LEU A 5 -20.49 40.96 -9.97
CA LEU A 5 -19.32 41.79 -9.68
C LEU A 5 -18.86 41.64 -8.22
N ILE A 6 -19.80 41.60 -7.27
CA ILE A 6 -19.49 41.36 -5.85
C ILE A 6 -18.90 39.96 -5.66
N PHE A 7 -19.47 38.95 -6.31
CA PHE A 7 -18.96 37.58 -6.24
C PHE A 7 -17.51 37.46 -6.75
N VAL A 8 -17.21 38.08 -7.90
CA VAL A 8 -15.86 38.07 -8.48
C VAL A 8 -14.88 38.86 -7.61
N ALA A 9 -15.28 40.01 -7.08
CA ALA A 9 -14.44 40.81 -6.19
C ALA A 9 -14.07 40.07 -4.90
N ILE A 10 -15.00 39.33 -4.31
CA ILE A 10 -14.77 38.51 -3.12
C ILE A 10 -13.84 37.33 -3.44
N LEU A 11 -14.06 36.64 -4.56
CA LEU A 11 -13.25 35.48 -4.95
C LEU A 11 -11.79 35.87 -5.21
N ILE A 12 -11.56 36.94 -5.99
CA ILE A 12 -10.22 37.44 -6.27
C ILE A 12 -9.59 38.05 -5.00
N GLY A 13 -10.36 38.83 -4.23
CA GLY A 13 -9.89 39.43 -2.98
C GLY A 13 -9.46 38.38 -1.95
N GLY A 14 -10.27 37.33 -1.77
CA GLY A 14 -9.96 36.21 -0.88
C GLY A 14 -8.71 35.45 -1.30
N LEU A 15 -8.58 35.15 -2.59
CA LEU A 15 -7.39 34.48 -3.14
C LEU A 15 -6.13 35.33 -2.92
N LEU A 16 -6.17 36.62 -3.25
CA LEU A 16 -5.04 37.53 -3.07
C LEU A 16 -4.68 37.75 -1.61
N TRP A 17 -5.68 37.82 -0.74
CA TRP A 17 -5.47 37.95 0.70
C TRP A 17 -4.80 36.70 1.28
N PHE A 18 -5.24 35.51 0.86
CA PHE A 18 -4.61 34.24 1.22
C PHE A 18 -3.14 34.20 0.78
N PHE A 19 -2.85 34.56 -0.48
CA PHE A 19 -1.47 34.62 -0.98
C PHE A 19 -0.61 35.63 -0.23
N ARG A 20 -1.16 36.80 0.14
CA ARG A 20 -0.41 37.81 0.92
C ARG A 20 -0.07 37.35 2.32
N ILE A 21 -0.99 36.65 2.99
CA ILE A 21 -0.72 36.06 4.29
C ILE A 21 0.39 35.03 4.17
N PHE A 22 0.27 34.11 3.20
CA PHE A 22 1.29 33.09 2.96
C PHE A 22 2.67 33.71 2.71
N GLN A 23 2.75 34.72 1.84
CA GLN A 23 3.99 35.44 1.53
C GLN A 23 4.57 36.21 2.73
N LYS A 24 3.75 36.64 3.70
CA LYS A 24 4.23 37.33 4.91
C LYS A 24 4.80 36.35 5.95
N PHE A 25 4.21 35.16 6.06
CA PHE A 25 4.68 34.14 6.98
C PHE A 25 5.89 33.36 6.44
N TYR A 26 5.95 33.15 5.12
CA TYR A 26 7.05 32.46 4.45
C TYR A 26 8.45 32.97 4.84
N PRO A 27 8.79 34.28 4.79
CA PRO A 27 10.13 34.76 5.12
C PRO A 27 10.48 34.52 6.59
N LYS A 28 9.53 34.62 7.54
CA LYS A 28 9.80 34.29 8.94
C LYS A 28 10.19 32.83 9.13
N ILE A 29 9.45 31.92 8.47
CA ILE A 29 9.73 30.48 8.53
C ILE A 29 11.08 30.20 7.84
N LEU A 30 11.34 30.83 6.69
CA LEU A 30 12.59 30.68 5.95
C LEU A 30 13.80 31.16 6.76
N THR A 31 13.74 32.34 7.36
CA THR A 31 14.84 32.87 8.19
C THR A 31 15.09 31.98 9.39
N TRP A 32 14.03 31.48 10.04
CA TRP A 32 14.17 30.53 11.14
C TRP A 32 14.82 29.21 10.69
N CYS A 33 14.44 28.67 9.54
CA CYS A 33 15.05 27.48 8.94
C CYS A 33 16.53 27.70 8.59
N LEU A 34 16.90 28.88 8.09
CA LEU A 34 18.28 29.23 7.75
C LEU A 34 19.15 29.46 8.99
N GLU A 35 18.61 30.10 10.03
CA GLU A 35 19.28 30.28 11.32
C GLU A 35 19.50 28.94 12.03
N HIS A 36 18.51 28.04 11.98
CA HIS A 36 18.56 26.72 12.59
C HIS A 36 18.78 25.60 11.56
N LYS A 37 19.73 25.80 10.63
CA LYS A 37 20.03 24.87 9.52
C LYS A 37 20.17 23.40 9.94
N ALA A 38 20.74 23.13 11.12
CA ALA A 38 20.91 21.77 11.63
C ALA A 38 19.58 21.15 12.10
N ALA A 39 18.69 21.95 12.70
CA ALA A 39 17.35 21.50 13.11
C ALA A 39 16.42 21.32 11.91
N PHE A 40 16.58 22.15 10.87
CA PHE A 40 15.87 21.93 9.61
C PHE A 40 16.36 20.66 8.90
N LEU A 41 17.67 20.44 8.82
CA LEU A 41 18.25 19.27 8.15
C LEU A 41 17.98 17.95 8.89
N SER A 42 17.80 17.97 10.21
CA SER A 42 17.49 16.77 10.98
C SER A 42 16.14 16.17 10.60
N ILE A 43 15.15 16.98 10.19
CA ILE A 43 13.81 16.51 9.82
C ILE A 43 13.85 15.63 8.55
N PRO A 44 14.36 16.08 7.39
CA PRO A 44 14.52 15.23 6.22
C PRO A 44 15.43 14.03 6.48
N THR A 45 16.50 14.22 7.26
CA THR A 45 17.43 13.12 7.58
C THR A 45 16.73 12.03 8.38
N ALA A 46 15.92 12.40 9.38
CA ALA A 46 15.12 11.45 10.16
C ALA A 46 14.09 10.71 9.29
N ILE A 47 13.44 11.41 8.34
CA ILE A 47 12.50 10.80 7.40
C ILE A 47 13.21 9.76 6.52
N VAL A 48 14.40 10.08 6.00
CA VAL A 48 15.18 9.14 5.18
C VAL A 48 15.62 7.93 6.00
N ILE A 49 16.13 8.14 7.22
CA ILE A 49 16.52 7.07 8.12
C ILE A 49 15.32 6.16 8.44
N ALA A 50 14.17 6.74 8.78
CA ALA A 50 12.95 5.98 9.04
C ALA A 50 12.51 5.17 7.81
N GLY A 51 12.59 5.77 6.61
CA GLY A 51 12.34 5.08 5.35
C GLY A 51 13.29 3.89 5.12
N CYS A 52 14.57 4.04 5.41
CA CYS A 52 15.54 2.95 5.32
C CYS A 52 15.24 1.82 6.31
N PHE A 53 14.83 2.14 7.54
CA PHE A 53 14.43 1.13 8.53
C PHE A 53 13.20 0.35 8.08
N ILE A 54 12.18 1.03 7.56
CA ILE A 54 10.97 0.37 7.03
C ILE A 54 11.32 -0.52 5.84
N TRP A 55 12.15 -0.02 4.93
CA TRP A 55 12.62 -0.78 3.76
C TRP A 55 13.34 -2.07 4.16
N ALA A 56 14.19 -2.03 5.19
CA ALA A 56 14.92 -3.20 5.65
C ALA A 56 14.01 -4.29 6.26
N GLY A 57 12.84 -3.91 6.78
CA GLY A 57 11.86 -4.84 7.36
C GLY A 57 10.89 -5.44 6.33
N LEU A 58 10.86 -4.94 5.10
CA LEU A 58 9.99 -5.46 4.04
C LEU A 58 10.56 -6.77 3.46
N GLY A 59 9.69 -7.78 3.35
CA GLY A 59 9.99 -9.01 2.65
C GLY A 59 10.22 -8.76 1.14
N LYS A 60 10.85 -9.74 0.48
CA LYS A 60 11.00 -9.72 -0.98
C LYS A 60 10.26 -10.91 -1.55
N GLU A 61 9.32 -10.64 -2.44
CA GLU A 61 8.60 -11.65 -3.22
C GLU A 61 8.73 -11.29 -4.69
N PHE A 62 8.84 -12.31 -5.56
CA PHE A 62 8.91 -12.08 -7.01
C PHE A 62 7.56 -11.59 -7.54
N MET A 63 6.47 -12.17 -7.05
CA MET A 63 5.09 -11.84 -7.38
C MET A 63 4.21 -12.19 -6.18
N PRO A 64 3.29 -11.31 -5.76
CA PRO A 64 2.36 -11.64 -4.67
C PRO A 64 1.46 -12.82 -5.08
N PRO A 65 1.05 -13.68 -4.14
CA PRO A 65 0.12 -14.76 -4.44
C PRO A 65 -1.20 -14.18 -4.97
N LEU A 66 -1.66 -14.69 -6.11
CA LEU A 66 -2.95 -14.34 -6.69
C LEU A 66 -4.03 -15.25 -6.13
N ASP A 67 -5.18 -14.66 -5.79
CA ASP A 67 -6.40 -15.41 -5.49
C ASP A 67 -7.14 -15.68 -6.80
N GLU A 68 -6.98 -16.90 -7.30
CA GLU A 68 -7.58 -17.35 -8.57
C GLU A 68 -8.95 -18.03 -8.37
N GLY A 69 -9.48 -18.08 -7.14
CA GLY A 69 -10.75 -18.75 -6.82
C GLY A 69 -10.73 -20.28 -7.01
N SER A 70 -9.57 -20.85 -7.33
CA SER A 70 -9.34 -22.28 -7.47
C SER A 70 -7.93 -22.61 -6.98
N PHE A 71 -7.75 -23.82 -6.46
CA PHE A 71 -6.47 -24.26 -5.90
C PHE A 71 -6.03 -25.57 -6.53
N LEU A 72 -4.85 -25.55 -7.15
CA LEU A 72 -4.27 -26.74 -7.77
C LEU A 72 -3.45 -27.53 -6.75
N TYR A 73 -4.07 -28.54 -6.14
CA TYR A 73 -3.39 -29.44 -5.22
C TYR A 73 -2.57 -30.50 -5.99
N MET A 74 -1.26 -30.53 -5.76
CA MET A 74 -0.33 -31.48 -6.40
C MET A 74 0.28 -32.42 -5.34
N PRO A 75 -0.36 -33.56 -5.04
CA PRO A 75 0.20 -34.53 -4.10
C PRO A 75 1.39 -35.25 -4.74
N THR A 76 2.41 -35.54 -3.94
CA THR A 76 3.51 -36.43 -4.32
C THR A 76 3.36 -37.76 -3.61
N THR A 77 3.71 -38.86 -4.30
CA THR A 77 3.68 -40.22 -3.73
C THR A 77 5.04 -40.88 -3.89
N MET A 78 5.25 -41.99 -3.18
CA MET A 78 6.47 -42.78 -3.30
C MET A 78 6.57 -43.37 -4.71
N PRO A 79 7.74 -43.37 -5.37
CA PRO A 79 7.90 -43.81 -6.75
C PRO A 79 7.62 -45.31 -6.96
N HIS A 80 7.58 -46.09 -5.88
CA HIS A 80 7.24 -47.52 -5.90
C HIS A 80 5.76 -47.80 -5.55
N ALA A 81 4.94 -46.76 -5.36
CA ALA A 81 3.52 -46.93 -5.12
C ALA A 81 2.84 -47.52 -6.37
N SER A 82 1.98 -48.51 -6.18
CA SER A 82 1.20 -49.05 -7.28
C SER A 82 0.16 -48.02 -7.74
N ILE A 83 -0.27 -48.11 -9.00
CA ILE A 83 -1.34 -47.24 -9.54
C ILE A 83 -2.63 -47.40 -8.72
N GLY A 84 -2.94 -48.62 -8.27
CA GLY A 84 -4.13 -48.88 -7.45
C GLY A 84 -4.10 -48.15 -6.11
N GLU A 85 -2.95 -48.19 -5.43
CA GLU A 85 -2.73 -47.45 -4.17
C GLU A 85 -2.81 -45.93 -4.40
N ALA A 86 -2.23 -45.43 -5.49
CA ALA A 86 -2.30 -44.00 -5.83
C ALA A 86 -3.74 -43.55 -6.08
N LEU A 87 -4.55 -44.36 -6.78
CA LEU A 87 -5.97 -44.06 -7.03
C LEU A 87 -6.80 -44.12 -5.74
N ASP A 88 -6.55 -45.08 -4.86
CA ASP A 88 -7.24 -45.17 -3.55
C ASP A 88 -6.94 -43.94 -2.68
N VAL A 89 -5.68 -43.47 -2.69
CA VAL A 89 -5.30 -42.23 -1.99
C VAL A 89 -5.98 -41.01 -2.60
N LEU A 90 -6.03 -40.90 -3.93
CA LEU A 90 -6.72 -39.80 -4.61
C LEU A 90 -8.22 -39.77 -4.27
N GLN A 91 -8.90 -40.91 -4.32
CA GLN A 91 -10.32 -41.00 -3.96
C GLN A 91 -10.59 -40.56 -2.52
N LYS A 92 -9.70 -40.93 -1.59
CA LYS A 92 -9.79 -40.48 -0.19
C LYS A 92 -9.56 -38.98 -0.04
N GLN A 93 -8.66 -38.40 -0.84
CA GLN A 93 -8.40 -36.96 -0.87
C GLN A 93 -9.61 -36.20 -1.42
N ASP A 94 -10.18 -36.63 -2.54
CA ASP A 94 -11.37 -36.00 -3.15
C ASP A 94 -12.56 -36.00 -2.18
N ALA A 95 -12.80 -37.13 -1.50
CA ALA A 95 -13.84 -37.25 -0.47
C ALA A 95 -13.58 -36.32 0.73
N ALA A 96 -12.33 -36.12 1.12
CA ALA A 96 -11.97 -35.20 2.19
C ALA A 96 -12.14 -33.73 1.77
N PHE A 97 -11.73 -33.36 0.55
CA PHE A 97 -11.91 -32.01 0.02
C PHE A 97 -13.39 -31.66 -0.17
N GLY A 98 -14.21 -32.60 -0.67
CA GLY A 98 -15.66 -32.40 -0.79
C GLY A 98 -16.40 -32.24 0.55
N SER A 99 -15.75 -32.53 1.68
CA SER A 99 -16.31 -32.27 3.01
C SER A 99 -16.11 -30.83 3.50
N ILE A 100 -15.28 -30.04 2.80
CA ILE A 100 -14.97 -28.65 3.12
C ILE A 100 -16.07 -27.75 2.53
N PRO A 101 -16.75 -26.91 3.33
CA PRO A 101 -17.89 -26.12 2.86
C PRO A 101 -17.52 -25.02 1.84
N GLU A 102 -16.25 -24.59 1.81
CA GLU A 102 -15.73 -23.61 0.85
C GLU A 102 -15.47 -24.19 -0.55
N VAL A 103 -15.47 -25.52 -0.72
CA VAL A 103 -15.15 -26.17 -2.00
C VAL A 103 -16.43 -26.49 -2.77
N GLU A 104 -16.64 -25.83 -3.92
CA GLU A 104 -17.80 -26.07 -4.78
C GLU A 104 -17.69 -27.35 -5.61
N SER A 105 -16.48 -27.70 -6.05
CA SER A 105 -16.20 -28.87 -6.89
C SER A 105 -14.79 -29.41 -6.67
N VAL A 106 -14.66 -30.74 -6.74
CA VAL A 106 -13.40 -31.50 -6.76
C VAL A 106 -13.28 -32.28 -8.06
#